data_AF-A0A1C3P471-F1
#
_entry.id   AF-A0A1C3P471-F1
#
_cell.length_a   1.000
_cell.length_b   1.000
_cell.length_c   1.000
_cell.angle_alpha   90.00
_cell.angle_beta   90.00
_cell.angle_gamma   90.00
#
_symmetry.space_group_name_H-M   'P 1'
#
loop_
_entity.id
_entity.type
_entity.pdbx_description
1 polymer ?
#
loop_
_entity_poly.entity_id
_entity_poly.type
_entity_poly.pdbx_seq_one_letter_code
_entity_poly.pdbx_strand_id
1 'polypeptide(L)'
;MAPLFLLYDYTFRPAGTGSKQEALALAHRTGVVCADEYLLVPDPYPSVDAWSRARVEHTRERLAECDPQLPTVLVNHFPLVRDPTYVLRYPEFAQWCGTENTADWHRRFRAAAVVYGHLHIPRTTWYDGVRFEEVSIGYPREWRRWNGPRSIPRQILPEPDRHD
;
A
#
# COMPACT_ATOMS: atom_id res chain seq x y z
N MET A 1 -13.57 11.86 -0.26
CA MET A 1 -12.24 11.27 -0.02
C MET A 1 -12.31 10.37 1.21
N ALA A 2 -11.54 9.28 1.24
CA ALA A 2 -11.51 8.32 2.34
C ALA A 2 -10.05 8.04 2.76
N PRO A 3 -9.54 8.73 3.80
CA PRO A 3 -8.23 8.42 4.39
C PRO A 3 -8.32 7.16 5.25
N LEU A 4 -7.43 6.21 4.99
CA LEU A 4 -7.42 4.89 5.58
C LEU A 4 -6.15 4.70 6.43
N PHE A 5 -6.28 3.87 7.46
CA PHE A 5 -5.15 3.40 8.26
C PHE A 5 -5.35 1.90 8.48
N LEU A 6 -4.62 1.10 7.68
CA LEU A 6 -4.86 -0.35 7.55
C LEU A 6 -3.67 -1.22 7.96
N LEU A 7 -2.45 -0.66 8.02
CA LEU A 7 -1.21 -1.42 8.26
C LEU A 7 -1.02 -2.56 7.24
N TYR A 8 -0.42 -3.66 7.68
CA TYR A 8 -0.15 -4.88 6.92
C TYR A 8 -0.33 -6.10 7.84
N ASP A 9 -0.55 -7.27 7.24
CA ASP A 9 -0.81 -8.52 7.95
C ASP A 9 0.04 -9.70 7.46
N TYR A 10 1.17 -9.40 6.81
CA TYR A 10 2.12 -10.39 6.27
C TYR A 10 1.53 -11.33 5.21
N THR A 11 0.39 -10.99 4.60
CA THR A 11 -0.24 -11.80 3.54
C THR A 11 0.45 -11.64 2.19
N PHE A 12 1.15 -10.53 1.94
CA PHE A 12 2.04 -10.35 0.78
C PHE A 12 3.34 -11.15 0.90
N ARG A 13 3.20 -12.48 1.07
CA ARG A 13 4.29 -13.40 1.38
C ARG A 13 5.24 -13.58 0.19
N PRO A 14 6.55 -13.57 0.39
CA PRO A 14 7.52 -13.87 -0.68
C PRO A 14 7.27 -15.26 -1.29
N ALA A 15 7.65 -15.42 -2.56
CA ALA A 15 7.52 -16.70 -3.25
C ALA A 15 8.25 -17.82 -2.49
N GLY A 16 7.63 -19.00 -2.42
CA GLY A 16 8.18 -20.14 -1.70
C GLY A 16 7.95 -20.14 -0.18
N THR A 17 7.14 -19.21 0.34
CA THR A 17 6.74 -19.20 1.77
C THR A 17 5.22 -19.35 1.91
N GLY A 18 4.80 -20.29 2.76
CA GLY A 18 3.41 -20.67 3.02
C GLY A 18 2.84 -20.12 4.33
N SER A 19 3.65 -19.50 5.17
CA SER A 19 3.23 -18.92 6.46
C SER A 19 3.96 -17.61 6.78
N LYS A 20 3.43 -16.84 7.74
CA LYS A 20 4.10 -15.64 8.28
C LYS A 20 5.49 -16.00 8.83
N GLN A 21 5.58 -17.11 9.56
CA GLN A 21 6.82 -17.57 10.18
C GLN A 21 7.88 -17.90 9.11
N GLU A 22 7.50 -18.57 8.02
CA GLU A 22 8.41 -18.85 6.91
C GLU A 22 8.86 -17.58 6.18
N ALA A 23 7.95 -16.62 5.96
CA ALA A 23 8.25 -15.33 5.34
C ALA A 23 9.23 -14.49 6.19
N LEU A 24 9.01 -14.44 7.51
CA LEU A 24 9.93 -13.78 8.44
C LEU A 24 11.27 -14.51 8.52
N ALA A 25 11.27 -15.84 8.57
CA ALA A 25 12.50 -16.62 8.57
C ALA A 25 13.32 -16.39 7.29
N LEU A 26 12.67 -16.28 6.13
CA LEU A 26 13.35 -15.92 4.88
C LEU A 26 13.95 -14.51 4.96
N ALA A 27 13.19 -13.51 5.40
CA ALA A 27 13.67 -12.15 5.60
C ALA A 27 14.89 -12.07 6.53
N HIS A 28 14.87 -12.80 7.65
CA HIS A 28 16.02 -12.88 8.55
C HIS A 28 17.24 -13.53 7.89
N ARG A 29 17.05 -14.60 7.09
CA ARG A 29 18.14 -15.24 6.36
C ARG A 29 18.76 -14.35 5.28
N THR A 30 17.97 -13.49 4.64
CA THR A 30 18.43 -12.59 3.56
C THR A 30 18.87 -11.22 4.06
N GLY A 31 18.65 -10.91 5.33
CA GLY A 31 18.96 -9.60 5.93
C GLY A 31 18.00 -8.48 5.54
N VAL A 32 16.83 -8.82 4.98
CA VAL A 32 15.79 -7.87 4.55
C VAL A 32 14.68 -7.83 5.60
N VAL A 33 14.94 -7.13 6.71
CA VAL A 33 14.00 -7.03 7.84
C VAL A 33 13.52 -5.60 8.00
N CYS A 34 12.21 -5.39 8.08
CA CYS A 34 11.62 -4.07 8.32
C CYS A 34 11.93 -3.61 9.76
N ALA A 35 12.25 -2.31 9.93
CA ALA A 35 12.50 -1.74 11.24
C ALA A 35 11.27 -1.79 12.17
N ASP A 36 10.07 -1.88 11.60
CA ASP A 36 8.82 -2.00 12.35
C ASP A 36 8.80 -3.23 13.27
N GLU A 37 9.51 -4.32 12.93
CA GLU A 37 9.64 -5.51 13.80
C GLU A 37 10.24 -5.19 15.18
N TYR A 38 10.92 -4.05 15.29
CA TYR A 38 11.55 -3.58 16.53
C TYR A 38 10.94 -2.27 17.06
N LEU A 39 10.33 -1.47 16.19
CA LEU A 39 9.90 -0.10 16.51
C LEU A 39 8.38 0.09 16.55
N LEU A 40 7.60 -0.75 15.86
CA LEU A 40 6.15 -0.63 15.80
C LEU A 40 5.51 -1.51 16.87
N VAL A 41 5.09 -0.88 17.98
CA VAL A 41 4.42 -1.56 19.08
C VAL A 41 2.92 -1.69 18.77
N PRO A 42 2.35 -2.91 18.75
CA PRO A 42 0.96 -3.14 18.32
C PRO A 42 -0.10 -2.93 19.42
N ASP A 43 0.28 -2.54 20.62
CA ASP A 43 -0.64 -2.39 21.76
C ASP A 43 -1.87 -1.52 21.39
N PRO A 44 -3.09 -1.95 21.77
CA PRO A 44 -3.43 -3.07 22.65
C PRO A 44 -3.62 -4.43 21.93
N TYR A 45 -3.27 -4.53 20.65
CA TYR A 45 -3.44 -5.76 19.88
C TYR A 45 -2.28 -6.73 20.12
N PRO A 46 -2.53 -8.06 20.06
CA PRO A 46 -1.49 -9.06 20.29
C PRO A 46 -0.40 -9.09 19.21
N SER A 47 -0.66 -8.50 18.04
CA SER A 47 0.29 -8.39 16.94
C SER A 47 -0.12 -7.31 15.93
N VAL A 48 0.82 -6.87 15.09
CA VAL A 48 0.54 -5.92 13.99
C VAL A 48 -0.49 -6.48 13.01
N ASP A 49 -0.47 -7.78 12.72
CA ASP A 49 -1.44 -8.42 11.83
C ASP A 49 -2.83 -8.57 12.46
N ALA A 50 -2.94 -8.69 13.79
CA ALA A 50 -4.22 -8.61 14.49
C ALA A 50 -4.77 -7.17 14.44
N TRP A 51 -3.89 -6.18 14.64
CA TRP A 51 -4.26 -4.77 14.52
C TRP A 51 -4.72 -4.42 13.10
N SER A 52 -3.96 -4.82 12.08
CA SER A 52 -4.30 -4.62 10.67
C SER A 52 -5.68 -5.20 10.34
N ARG A 53 -5.95 -6.45 10.74
CA ARG A 53 -7.26 -7.09 10.52
C ARG A 53 -8.41 -6.33 11.18
N ALA A 54 -8.22 -5.86 12.42
CA ALA A 54 -9.23 -5.03 13.10
C ALA A 54 -9.45 -3.69 12.38
N ARG A 55 -8.39 -3.06 11.86
CA ARG A 55 -8.47 -1.83 11.08
C ARG A 55 -9.17 -2.03 9.74
N VAL A 56 -8.87 -3.12 9.04
CA VAL A 56 -9.52 -3.52 7.79
C VAL A 56 -11.02 -3.66 8.01
N GLU A 57 -11.43 -4.41 9.03
CA GLU A 57 -12.85 -4.64 9.32
C GLU A 57 -13.59 -3.34 9.64
N HIS A 58 -13.07 -2.56 10.58
CA HIS A 58 -13.65 -1.26 10.94
C HIS A 58 -13.77 -0.32 9.74
N THR A 59 -12.74 -0.29 8.88
CA THR A 59 -12.73 0.59 7.72
C THR A 59 -13.68 0.11 6.63
N ARG A 60 -13.82 -1.21 6.46
CA ARG A 60 -14.75 -1.85 5.52
C ARG A 60 -16.20 -1.48 5.81
N GLU A 61 -16.59 -1.49 7.08
CA GLU A 61 -17.93 -1.09 7.53
C GLU A 61 -18.22 0.38 7.15
N ARG A 62 -17.29 1.29 7.49
CA ARG A 62 -17.44 2.72 7.18
C ARG A 62 -17.47 3.02 5.69
N LEU A 63 -16.68 2.30 4.89
CA LEU A 63 -16.70 2.44 3.44
C LEU A 63 -18.02 1.92 2.82
N ALA A 64 -18.66 0.93 3.44
CA ALA A 64 -19.96 0.43 3.01
C ALA A 64 -21.10 1.43 3.27
N GLU A 65 -20.95 2.33 4.25
CA GLU A 65 -21.91 3.40 4.56
C GLU A 65 -21.80 4.61 3.62
N CYS A 66 -20.76 4.69 2.79
CA CYS A 66 -20.61 5.78 1.83
C CYS A 66 -21.67 5.71 0.72
N ASP A 67 -22.16 6.87 0.27
CA ASP A 67 -23.16 7.00 -0.80
C ASP A 67 -22.76 6.15 -2.04
N PRO A 68 -23.59 5.18 -2.46
CA PRO A 68 -23.31 4.35 -3.62
C PRO A 68 -23.27 5.12 -4.94
N GLN A 69 -23.85 6.33 -5.02
CA GLN A 69 -23.89 7.15 -6.23
C GLN A 69 -22.64 8.00 -6.44
N LEU A 70 -21.78 8.12 -5.43
CA LEU A 70 -20.57 8.94 -5.50
C LEU A 70 -19.30 8.07 -5.55
N PRO A 71 -18.27 8.48 -6.33
CA PRO A 71 -16.99 7.82 -6.33
C PRO A 71 -16.18 8.15 -5.06
N THR A 72 -15.26 7.27 -4.70
CA THR A 72 -14.31 7.51 -3.62
C THR A 72 -12.93 7.90 -4.14
N VAL A 73 -12.13 8.55 -3.29
CA VAL A 73 -10.67 8.61 -3.46
C VAL A 73 -10.11 7.94 -2.23
N LEU A 74 -9.53 6.75 -2.40
CA LEU A 74 -8.99 5.96 -1.29
C LEU A 74 -7.54 6.39 -1.06
N VAL A 75 -7.19 6.74 0.17
CA VAL A 75 -5.84 7.20 0.53
C VAL A 75 -5.32 6.31 1.64
N ASN A 76 -4.24 5.56 1.39
CA ASN A 76 -3.63 4.69 2.39
C ASN A 76 -2.10 4.72 2.25
N HIS A 77 -1.35 4.62 3.35
CA HIS A 77 0.11 4.62 3.25
C HIS A 77 0.63 3.46 2.39
N PHE A 78 0.11 2.26 2.64
CA PHE A 78 0.45 1.02 1.93
C PHE A 78 -0.41 0.85 0.66
N PRO A 79 0.10 0.25 -0.42
CA PRO A 79 -0.73 -0.10 -1.56
C PRO A 79 -1.90 -1.02 -1.16
N LEU A 80 -3.07 -0.83 -1.79
CA LEU A 80 -4.26 -1.67 -1.54
C LEU A 80 -4.24 -3.00 -2.31
N VAL A 81 -3.38 -3.09 -3.33
CA VAL A 81 -3.15 -4.29 -4.14
C VAL A 81 -1.69 -4.70 -4.07
N ARG A 82 -1.41 -5.97 -4.37
CA ARG A 82 -0.06 -6.54 -4.25
C ARG A 82 0.87 -6.11 -5.38
N ASP A 83 0.34 -5.90 -6.58
CA ASP A 83 1.08 -5.70 -7.83
C ASP A 83 2.21 -4.67 -7.77
N PRO A 84 2.04 -3.51 -7.10
CA PRO A 84 3.11 -2.54 -6.94
C PRO A 84 4.40 -3.09 -6.32
N THR A 85 4.30 -4.15 -5.50
CA THR A 85 5.44 -4.75 -4.80
C THR A 85 6.31 -5.64 -5.69
N TYR A 86 5.83 -6.08 -6.86
CA TYR A 86 6.58 -7.01 -7.72
C TYR A 86 7.86 -6.41 -8.33
N VAL A 87 7.99 -5.09 -8.32
CA VAL A 87 9.20 -4.38 -8.79
C VAL A 87 10.16 -4.00 -7.65
N LEU A 88 9.89 -4.43 -6.42
CA LEU A 88 10.79 -4.18 -5.30
C LEU A 88 12.15 -4.84 -5.57
N ARG A 89 13.22 -4.10 -5.30
CA ARG A 89 14.59 -4.63 -5.39
C ARG A 89 14.81 -5.83 -4.48
N TYR A 90 14.14 -5.85 -3.33
CA TYR A 90 14.18 -6.93 -2.35
C TYR A 90 12.74 -7.43 -2.11
N PRO A 91 12.31 -8.50 -2.81
CA PRO A 91 10.93 -9.00 -2.74
C PRO A 91 10.50 -9.45 -1.35
N GLU A 92 11.44 -9.84 -0.49
CA GLU A 92 11.17 -10.24 0.90
C GLU A 92 10.49 -9.13 1.71
N PHE A 93 10.70 -7.86 1.32
CA PHE A 93 10.12 -6.71 1.98
C PHE A 93 8.60 -6.59 1.76
N ALA A 94 8.04 -7.25 0.73
CA ALA A 94 6.63 -7.12 0.37
C ALA A 94 5.66 -7.47 1.51
N GLN A 95 6.06 -8.35 2.45
CA GLN A 95 5.22 -8.76 3.59
C GLN A 95 4.87 -7.61 4.55
N TRP A 96 5.63 -6.51 4.53
CA TRP A 96 5.33 -5.28 5.29
C TRP A 96 4.63 -4.20 4.44
N CYS A 97 4.19 -4.53 3.22
CA CYS A 97 3.68 -3.56 2.26
C CYS A 97 2.15 -3.55 2.10
N GLY A 98 1.38 -4.29 2.91
CA GLY A 98 -0.08 -4.26 2.86
C GLY A 98 -0.74 -5.57 3.24
N THR A 99 -1.97 -5.76 2.77
CA THR A 99 -2.82 -6.93 3.04
C THR A 99 -3.59 -7.35 1.79
N GLU A 100 -3.79 -8.66 1.61
CA GLU A 100 -4.64 -9.22 0.55
C GLU A 100 -6.14 -8.90 0.77
N ASN A 101 -6.54 -8.53 2.00
CA ASN A 101 -7.94 -8.23 2.33
C ASN A 101 -8.51 -6.96 1.67
N THR A 102 -7.65 -6.16 1.01
CA THR A 102 -8.03 -4.91 0.35
C THR A 102 -7.95 -5.00 -1.18
N ALA A 103 -7.64 -6.18 -1.73
CA ALA A 103 -7.27 -6.35 -3.13
C ALA A 103 -8.36 -5.95 -4.14
N ASP A 104 -9.64 -5.87 -3.73
CA ASP A 104 -10.76 -5.46 -4.57
C ASP A 104 -11.36 -4.10 -4.18
N TRP A 105 -10.81 -3.40 -3.17
CA TRP A 105 -11.43 -2.21 -2.58
C TRP A 105 -11.59 -1.06 -3.58
N HIS A 106 -10.66 -0.91 -4.52
CA HIS A 106 -10.76 0.11 -5.57
C HIS A 106 -11.98 -0.09 -6.47
N ARG A 107 -12.38 -1.33 -6.74
CA ARG A 107 -13.63 -1.62 -7.45
C ARG A 107 -14.84 -1.58 -6.52
N ARG A 108 -14.77 -2.31 -5.40
CA ARG A 108 -15.87 -2.48 -4.44
C ARG A 108 -16.39 -1.14 -3.90
N PHE A 109 -15.50 -0.18 -3.69
CA PHE A 109 -15.83 1.14 -3.16
C PHE A 109 -15.72 2.24 -4.23
N ARG A 110 -15.82 1.88 -5.53
CA ARG A 110 -15.96 2.82 -6.66
C ARG A 110 -14.90 3.92 -6.63
N ALA A 111 -13.64 3.54 -6.43
CA ALA A 111 -12.56 4.49 -6.34
C ALA A 111 -12.33 5.12 -7.72
N ALA A 112 -12.40 6.45 -7.80
CA ALA A 112 -11.92 7.22 -8.95
C ALA A 112 -10.37 7.22 -8.99
N ALA A 113 -9.74 7.20 -7.81
CA ALA A 113 -8.29 7.06 -7.68
C ALA A 113 -7.93 6.43 -6.33
N VAL A 114 -6.78 5.75 -6.29
CA VAL A 114 -6.13 5.28 -5.07
C VAL A 114 -4.79 5.99 -4.92
N VAL A 115 -4.56 6.60 -3.76
CA VAL A 115 -3.32 7.31 -3.44
C VAL A 115 -2.58 6.53 -2.37
N TYR A 116 -1.32 6.21 -2.63
CA TYR A 116 -0.48 5.51 -1.67
C TYR A 116 0.99 5.93 -1.76
N GLY A 117 1.81 5.42 -0.84
CA GLY A 117 3.25 5.66 -0.82
C GLY A 117 4.00 4.40 -0.42
N HIS A 118 4.80 4.52 0.63
CA HIS A 118 5.55 3.43 1.27
C HIS A 118 6.70 2.84 0.44
N LEU A 119 6.48 2.56 -0.84
CA LEU A 119 7.44 1.84 -1.68
C LEU A 119 8.62 2.71 -2.13
N HIS A 120 8.46 4.03 -2.11
CA HIS A 120 9.43 4.97 -2.69
C HIS A 120 9.65 4.72 -4.18
N ILE A 121 8.58 4.34 -4.89
CA ILE A 121 8.56 4.12 -6.36
C ILE A 121 7.41 4.92 -6.98
N PRO A 122 7.53 6.26 -7.06
CA PRO A 122 6.53 7.19 -7.58
C PRO A 122 6.24 6.94 -9.04
N ARG A 123 4.98 6.66 -9.30
CA ARG A 123 4.45 6.36 -10.63
C ARG A 123 2.93 6.40 -10.60
N THR A 124 2.36 6.50 -11.79
CA THR A 124 0.95 6.27 -12.03
C THR A 124 0.80 4.87 -12.64
N THR A 125 -0.10 4.07 -12.08
CA THR A 125 -0.45 2.73 -12.58
C THR A 125 -1.96 2.58 -12.64
N TRP A 126 -2.45 1.56 -13.34
CA TRP A 126 -3.88 1.29 -13.46
C TRP A 126 -4.17 -0.17 -13.15
N TYR A 127 -5.15 -0.41 -12.28
CA TYR A 127 -5.64 -1.74 -11.93
C TYR A 127 -7.16 -1.75 -12.05
N ASP A 128 -7.70 -2.69 -12.84
CA ASP A 128 -9.12 -2.77 -13.15
C ASP A 128 -9.73 -1.43 -13.62
N GLY A 129 -8.96 -0.66 -14.41
CA GLY A 129 -9.37 0.66 -14.89
C GLY A 129 -9.26 1.80 -13.87
N VAL A 130 -8.96 1.53 -12.60
CA VAL A 130 -8.77 2.56 -11.55
C VAL A 130 -7.32 3.03 -11.53
N ARG A 131 -7.12 4.35 -11.46
CA ARG A 131 -5.79 4.98 -11.36
C ARG A 131 -5.24 4.86 -9.94
N PHE A 132 -4.00 4.38 -9.83
CA PHE A 132 -3.22 4.28 -8.61
C PHE A 132 -2.01 5.20 -8.69
N GLU A 133 -1.86 6.07 -7.70
CA GLU A 133 -0.77 7.03 -7.61
C GLU A 133 0.13 6.67 -6.44
N GLU A 134 1.35 6.23 -6.74
CA GLU A 134 2.43 6.21 -5.76
C GLU A 134 3.03 7.61 -5.71
N VAL A 135 2.87 8.27 -4.56
CA VAL A 135 3.20 9.70 -4.39
C VAL A 135 4.38 9.94 -3.46
N SER A 136 5.20 8.93 -3.20
CA SER A 136 6.36 9.06 -2.34
C SER A 136 7.36 10.08 -2.91
N ILE A 137 8.10 10.75 -2.02
CA ILE A 137 9.28 11.52 -2.43
C ILE A 137 10.52 10.63 -2.37
N GLY A 138 10.62 9.88 -1.27
CA GLY A 138 11.79 9.07 -0.90
C GLY A 138 12.85 9.89 -0.16
N TYR A 139 13.93 9.23 0.25
CA TYR A 139 15.07 9.86 0.90
C TYR A 139 15.93 10.68 -0.08
N PRO A 140 16.69 11.69 0.39
CA PRO A 140 17.60 12.48 -0.45
C PRO A 140 18.51 11.69 -1.39
N ARG A 141 18.96 10.50 -0.98
CA ARG A 141 19.81 9.65 -1.83
C ARG A 141 19.04 8.93 -2.94
N GLU A 142 17.74 8.72 -2.77
CA GLU A 142 16.88 8.01 -3.72
C GLU A 142 16.45 8.95 -4.84
N TRP A 143 15.91 10.12 -4.50
CA TRP A 143 15.43 11.06 -5.52
C TRP A 143 16.55 11.79 -6.27
N ARG A 144 17.75 11.92 -5.70
CA ARG A 144 18.93 12.43 -6.43
C ARG A 144 19.35 11.57 -7.61
N ARG A 145 18.96 10.29 -7.63
CA ARG A 145 19.26 9.37 -8.76
C ARG A 145 18.26 9.52 -9.90
N TRP A 146 17.15 10.21 -9.70
CA TRP A 146 16.10 10.32 -10.71
C TRP A 146 16.26 11.64 -11.43
N ASN A 147 16.77 11.56 -12.65
CA ASN A 147 16.92 12.68 -13.56
C ASN A 147 15.62 12.85 -14.35
N GLY A 148 14.66 13.62 -13.84
CA GLY A 148 13.45 13.96 -14.57
C GLY A 148 12.54 14.90 -13.78
N PRO A 149 11.76 15.77 -14.44
CA PRO A 149 10.80 16.62 -13.76
C PRO A 149 9.74 15.74 -13.08
N ARG A 150 9.63 15.84 -11.75
CA ARG A 150 8.45 15.35 -11.04
C ARG A 150 7.48 16.51 -10.90
N SER A 151 6.24 16.31 -11.33
CA SER A 151 5.13 17.17 -10.90
C SER A 151 4.91 16.96 -9.40
N ILE A 152 5.55 17.78 -8.58
CA ILE A 152 5.31 17.87 -7.15
C ILE A 152 4.67 19.25 -6.91
N PRO A 153 3.45 19.33 -6.36
CA PRO A 153 2.59 18.22 -5.89
C PRO A 153 2.00 17.36 -7.03
N ARG A 154 1.64 16.11 -6.72
CA ARG A 154 0.89 15.22 -7.63
C ARG A 154 -0.57 15.64 -7.65
N GLN A 155 -1.11 15.91 -8.84
CA GLN A 155 -2.53 16.18 -9.02
C GLN A 155 -3.35 14.88 -8.94
N ILE A 156 -4.35 14.84 -8.06
CA ILE A 156 -5.28 13.71 -7.93
C ILE A 156 -6.63 14.07 -8.53
N LEU A 157 -7.22 15.20 -8.11
CA LEU A 157 -8.45 15.76 -8.67
C LEU A 157 -8.26 17.25 -9.01
N PRO A 158 -8.90 17.76 -10.08
CA PRO A 158 -9.57 16.99 -11.14
C PRO A 158 -8.60 16.02 -11.80
N GLU A 159 -9.11 14.96 -12.46
CA GLU A 159 -8.24 14.01 -13.15
C GLU A 159 -7.33 14.78 -14.12
N PRO A 160 -6.00 14.64 -14.01
CA PRO A 160 -5.09 15.35 -14.91
C PRO A 160 -5.25 14.83 -16.33
N ASP A 161 -5.09 15.72 -17.32
CA ASP A 161 -5.12 15.33 -18.72
C ASP A 161 -4.05 14.26 -18.99
N ARG A 162 -4.44 13.20 -19.71
CA ARG A 162 -3.47 12.22 -20.22
C ARG A 162 -2.65 12.93 -21.29
N HIS A 163 -1.41 13.27 -20.97
CA HIS A 163 -0.43 13.63 -22.00
C HIS A 163 0.08 12.32 -22.60
N ASP A 164 -0.27 12.09 -23.88
CA ASP A 164 0.24 11.00 -24.72
C ASP A 164 1.78 11.05 -24.88
#